data_AF-A0A2V9M387-F1
#
_entry.id   AF-A0A2V9M387-F1
#
_cell.length_a   1.000
_cell.length_b   1.000
_cell.length_c   1.000
_cell.angle_alpha   90.00
_cell.angle_beta   90.00
_cell.angle_gamma   90.00
#
_symmetry.space_group_name_H-M   'P 1'
#
loop_
_entity.id
_entity.type
_entity.pdbx_description
1 polymer ?
#
loop_
_entity_poly.entity_id
_entity_poly.type
_entity_poly.pdbx_seq_one_letter_code
_entity_poly.pdbx_strand_id
1 'polypeptide(L)'
;KWREFLIPLESLLPGCAELVVGGREEASVRHGHHFELASSLRASRGGHPGRAPASILLKILNPQRRLIAVARHVTGAVYHPDLVLV
;
A
#
# COMPACT_ATOMS: atom_id res chain seq x y z
N LYS A 1 28.19 -14.77 -3.99
CA LYS A 1 27.19 -15.86 -3.82
C LYS A 1 25.97 -15.45 -3.00
N TRP A 2 26.06 -14.59 -1.97
CA TRP A 2 24.89 -14.20 -1.14
C TRP A 2 23.75 -13.45 -1.85
N ARG A 3 24.02 -12.80 -2.99
CA ARG A 3 23.01 -12.04 -3.74
C ARG A 3 21.86 -12.90 -4.29
N GLU A 4 22.08 -14.21 -4.45
CA GLU A 4 21.06 -15.17 -4.89
C GLU A 4 20.04 -15.49 -3.79
N PHE A 5 20.30 -15.09 -2.54
CA PHE A 5 19.41 -15.28 -1.39
C PHE A 5 18.70 -13.97 -0.98
N LEU A 6 18.84 -12.91 -1.77
CA LEU A 6 18.13 -11.65 -1.51
C LEU A 6 16.66 -11.82 -1.89
N ILE A 7 15.80 -11.77 -0.89
CA ILE A 7 14.35 -11.77 -1.08
C ILE A 7 13.88 -10.32 -1.18
N PRO A 8 13.12 -9.93 -2.22
CA PRO A 8 12.52 -8.61 -2.30
C PRO A 8 11.60 -8.37 -1.08
N LEU A 9 11.69 -7.18 -0.49
CA LEU A 9 10.95 -6.86 0.73
C LEU A 9 9.44 -6.96 0.52
N GLU A 10 8.94 -6.60 -0.65
CA GLU A 10 7.55 -6.76 -1.08
C GLU A 10 7.04 -8.21 -0.99
N SER A 11 7.93 -9.21 -1.12
CA SER A 11 7.61 -10.64 -0.98
C SER A 11 7.41 -11.07 0.47
N LEU A 12 7.91 -10.32 1.46
CA LEU A 12 7.80 -10.65 2.90
C LEU A 12 6.41 -10.37 3.48
N LEU A 13 5.51 -9.76 2.72
CA LEU A 13 4.19 -9.35 3.17
C LEU A 13 3.07 -10.03 2.33
N PRO A 14 3.06 -11.37 2.17
CA PRO A 14 2.10 -12.03 1.30
C PRO A 14 0.65 -11.77 1.73
N GLY A 15 -0.26 -11.57 0.77
CA GLY A 15 -1.70 -11.41 1.04
C GLY A 15 -2.17 -10.01 1.49
N CYS A 16 -1.25 -9.08 1.80
CA CYS A 16 -1.59 -7.67 2.01
C CYS A 16 -2.14 -7.04 0.72
N ALA A 17 -3.10 -6.13 0.85
CA ALA A 17 -3.59 -5.36 -0.29
C ALA A 17 -2.49 -4.43 -0.81
N GLU A 18 -2.48 -4.18 -2.11
CA GLU A 18 -1.45 -3.38 -2.79
C GLU A 18 -2.07 -2.13 -3.39
N LEU A 19 -1.37 -1.02 -3.27
CA LEU A 19 -1.66 0.24 -3.95
C LEU A 19 -0.40 0.68 -4.68
N VAL A 20 -0.50 0.87 -5.99
CA VAL A 20 0.56 1.49 -6.78
C VAL A 20 0.31 2.99 -6.85
N VAL A 21 1.30 3.79 -6.46
CA VAL A 21 1.26 5.26 -6.55
C VAL A 21 2.42 5.75 -7.42
N GLY A 22 2.29 6.95 -7.96
CA GLY A 22 3.35 7.63 -8.71
C GLY A 22 3.21 9.14 -8.55
N GLY A 23 4.11 9.91 -9.15
CA GLY A 23 3.99 11.37 -9.21
C GLY A 23 3.84 12.03 -7.84
N ARG A 24 2.77 12.83 -7.68
CA ARG A 24 2.52 13.61 -6.46
C ARG A 24 2.13 12.72 -5.28
N GLU A 25 1.38 11.65 -5.54
CA GLU A 25 0.93 10.71 -4.53
C GLU A 25 2.12 9.94 -3.94
N GLU A 26 3.06 9.50 -4.78
CA GLU A 26 4.30 8.88 -4.30
C GLU A 26 5.09 9.84 -3.41
N ALA A 27 5.29 11.09 -3.85
CA ALA A 27 5.97 12.09 -3.05
C ALA A 27 5.25 12.30 -1.71
N SER A 28 3.92 12.40 -1.71
CA SER A 28 3.12 12.58 -0.49
C SER A 28 3.31 11.43 0.51
N VAL A 29 3.26 10.18 0.02
CA VAL A 29 3.49 8.98 0.85
C VAL A 29 4.90 8.97 1.43
N ARG A 30 5.91 9.34 0.64
CA ARG A 30 7.32 9.41 1.09
C ARG A 30 7.55 10.45 2.19
N HIS A 31 6.70 11.47 2.28
CA HIS A 31 6.73 12.45 3.37
C HIS A 31 5.87 12.04 4.58
N GLY A 32 5.30 10.83 4.57
CA GLY A 32 4.51 10.31 5.68
C GLY A 32 3.08 10.87 5.74
N HIS A 33 2.59 11.48 4.67
CA HIS A 33 1.24 12.07 4.68
C HIS A 33 0.14 11.00 4.62
N HIS A 34 -0.94 11.24 5.37
CA HIS A 34 -2.17 10.48 5.25
C HIS A 34 -2.76 10.63 3.85
N PHE A 35 -3.46 9.60 3.39
CA PHE A 35 -4.17 9.64 2.10
C PHE A 35 -5.49 8.88 2.18
N GLU A 36 -6.39 9.22 1.26
CA GLU A 36 -7.68 8.56 1.12
C GLU A 36 -7.68 7.66 -0.11
N LEU A 37 -8.14 6.41 0.05
CA LEU A 37 -8.33 5.50 -1.08
C LEU A 37 -9.57 5.90 -1.89
N ALA A 38 -9.35 6.18 -3.18
CA ALA A 38 -10.44 6.39 -4.12
C ALA A 38 -11.40 5.18 -4.14
N SER A 39 -12.70 5.46 -4.21
CA SER A 39 -13.77 4.46 -4.16
C SER A 39 -13.64 3.32 -5.18
N SER A 40 -12.98 3.57 -6.31
CA SER A 40 -12.72 2.60 -7.39
C SER A 40 -11.76 1.47 -6.98
N LEU A 41 -10.85 1.70 -6.03
CA LEU A 41 -9.90 0.69 -5.53
C LEU A 41 -10.56 -0.32 -4.58
N ARG A 42 -11.78 -0.04 -4.10
CA ARG A 42 -12.57 -0.97 -3.25
C ARG A 42 -13.00 -2.23 -4.02
N ALA A 43 -12.99 -2.18 -5.36
CA ALA A 43 -13.54 -3.22 -6.23
C ALA A 43 -12.55 -4.36 -6.60
N SER A 44 -11.26 -4.26 -6.25
CA SER A 44 -10.27 -5.26 -6.66
C SER A 44 -10.34 -6.58 -5.86
N ARG A 45 -11.12 -6.63 -4.78
CA ARG A 45 -11.63 -7.89 -4.22
C ARG A 45 -13.14 -7.87 -4.40
N GLY A 46 -13.71 -8.86 -5.09
CA GLY A 46 -15.13 -8.98 -5.44
C GLY A 46 -16.09 -9.06 -4.25
N GLY A 47 -16.11 -8.04 -3.40
CA GLY A 47 -16.98 -7.87 -2.26
C GLY A 47 -17.97 -6.73 -2.53
N HIS A 48 -19.22 -6.98 -2.19
CA HIS A 48 -20.36 -6.09 -2.37
C HIS A 48 -20.09 -4.60 -2.07
N PRO A 49 -20.72 -3.68 -2.84
CA PRO A 49 -20.66 -2.25 -2.57
C PRO A 49 -21.37 -1.97 -1.25
N GLY A 50 -20.61 -1.78 -0.18
CA GLY A 50 -21.15 -1.37 1.12
C GLY A 50 -20.35 -1.80 2.34
N ARG A 51 -19.50 -2.83 2.25
CA ARG A 51 -18.80 -3.34 3.45
C ARG A 51 -17.61 -4.27 3.15
N ALA A 52 -16.75 -3.93 2.18
CA ALA A 52 -15.44 -4.60 2.16
C ALA A 52 -14.68 -4.15 3.43
N PRO A 53 -14.19 -5.07 4.29
CA PRO A 53 -13.36 -4.66 5.41
C PRO A 53 -12.17 -3.90 4.82
N ALA A 54 -11.99 -2.65 5.24
CA ALA A 54 -10.81 -1.90 4.88
C ALA A 54 -9.60 -2.76 5.27
N SER A 55 -8.74 -3.07 4.30
CA SER A 55 -7.53 -3.85 4.55
C SER A 55 -6.79 -3.15 5.69
N ILE A 56 -6.57 -3.83 6.81
CA ILE A 56 -5.91 -3.24 8.00
C ILE A 56 -4.54 -2.68 7.60
N LEU A 57 -3.85 -3.40 6.72
CA LEU A 57 -2.56 -3.01 6.16
C LEU A 57 -2.63 -2.98 4.62
N LEU A 58 -1.97 -1.96 4.07
CA LEU A 58 -1.81 -1.71 2.65
C LEU A 58 -0.31 -1.58 2.33
N LYS A 59 0.16 -2.37 1.38
CA LYS A 59 1.46 -2.16 0.76
C LYS A 59 1.34 -1.04 -0.26
N ILE A 60 2.24 -0.07 -0.18
CA ILE A 60 2.33 0.98 -1.17
C ILE A 60 3.56 0.72 -2.02
N LEU A 61 3.35 0.56 -3.32
CA LEU A 61 4.37 0.30 -4.32
C LEU A 61 4.52 1.53 -5.22
N ASN A 62 5.74 1.76 -5.73
CA ASN A 62 5.95 2.71 -6.82
C ASN A 62 5.59 2.08 -8.19
N PRO A 63 5.66 2.82 -9.32
CA PRO A 63 5.33 2.28 -10.64
C PRO A 63 6.21 1.10 -11.08
N GLN A 64 7.41 0.96 -10.51
CA GLN A 64 8.32 -0.18 -10.73
C GLN A 64 8.01 -1.36 -9.79
N ARG A 65 6.88 -1.35 -9.09
CA ARG A 65 6.42 -2.35 -8.12
C ARG A 65 7.37 -2.57 -6.93
N ARG A 66 8.22 -1.60 -6.62
CA ARG A 66 9.05 -1.62 -5.42
C ARG A 66 8.27 -1.08 -4.24
N LEU A 67 8.34 -1.77 -3.11
CA LEU A 67 7.73 -1.29 -1.86
C LEU A 67 8.35 0.05 -1.47
N ILE A 68 7.51 1.03 -1.20
CA ILE A 68 7.93 2.37 -0.72
C ILE A 68 7.33 2.69 0.65
N ALA A 69 6.21 2.07 1.02
CA ALA A 69 5.63 2.21 2.34
C ALA A 69 4.69 1.05 2.69
N VAL A 70 4.44 0.88 3.99
CA VAL A 70 3.30 0.11 4.51
C VAL A 70 2.41 1.07 5.27
N ALA A 71 1.14 1.11 4.88
CA ALA A 71 0.15 1.98 5.49
C ALA A 71 -0.92 1.19 6.24
N ARG A 72 -1.35 1.74 7.37
CA ARG A 72 -2.42 1.19 8.20
C ARG A 72 -3.71 1.95 7.99
N HIS A 73 -4.82 1.23 7.99
CA HIS A 73 -6.15 1.84 7.98
C HIS A 73 -6.39 2.61 9.29
N VAL A 74 -6.92 3.84 9.18
CA VAL A 74 -7.25 4.69 10.32
C VAL A 74 -8.77 4.73 10.53
N THR A 75 -9.50 5.25 9.55
CA THR A 75 -10.96 5.36 9.58
C THR A 75 -11.49 5.55 8.17
N GLY A 76 -12.72 5.13 7.87
CA GLY A 76 -13.33 5.29 6.55
C GLY A 76 -12.43 4.72 5.44
N ALA A 77 -12.01 5.56 4.49
CA ALA A 77 -11.05 5.22 3.45
C ALA A 77 -9.65 5.83 3.67
N VAL A 78 -9.36 6.31 4.88
CA VAL A 78 -8.11 7.00 5.23
C VAL A 78 -7.07 6.01 5.73
N TYR A 79 -5.85 6.16 5.22
CA TYR A 79 -4.67 5.38 5.56
C TYR A 79 -3.53 6.28 6.01
N HIS A 80 -2.73 5.79 6.97
CA HIS A 80 -1.49 6.43 7.41
C HIS A 80 -0.28 5.55 7.08
N PRO A 81 0.76 6.08 6.40
CA PRO A 81 1.99 5.34 6.13
C PRO A 81 2.86 5.23 7.40
N ASP A 82 2.67 4.17 8.19
CA ASP A 82 3.40 3.93 9.43
C ASP A 82 4.87 3.51 9.19
N LEU A 83 5.16 2.92 8.03
CA LEU A 83 6.52 2.58 7.60
C LEU A 83 6.78 3.16 6.23
N VAL A 84 7.72 4.09 6.11
CA VAL A 84 8.18 4.66 4.83
C VAL A 84 9.61 4.21 4.57
N LEU A 85 9.88 3.74 3.36
CA LEU A 85 11.18 3.28 2.92
C LEU A 85 11.84 4.40 2.10
N VAL A 86 12.92 4.95 2.67
CA VAL A 86 13.76 6.01 2.10
C VAL A 86 14.86 5.45 1.22
#